data_AF-A0A6G3PV86-F1
#
_entry.id   AF-A0A6G3PV86-F1
#
_cell.length_a   1.000
_cell.length_b   1.000
_cell.length_c   1.000
_cell.angle_alpha   90.00
_cell.angle_beta   90.00
_cell.angle_gamma   90.00
#
_symmetry.space_group_name_H-M   'P 1'
#
loop_
_entity.id
_entity.type
_entity.pdbx_description
1 polymer ?
#
loop_
_entity_poly.entity_id
_entity_poly.type
_entity_poly.pdbx_seq_one_letter_code
_entity_poly.pdbx_strand_id
1 'polypeptide(L)'
;MTLAEEVLAGRGARQAVFEVREVDHGSWFGDWDGELAGSDVYIGLMGGESDAESVRVLLDDWTFEQVAAADVGPLLTRVFSGEATLRKRTSLFFSCSHLLEARVGSSAYSAGRDARPQDELAPWERALTAG
;
A
#
# COMPACT_ATOMS: atom_id res chain seq x y z
N MET A 1 2.98 14.43 1.49
CA MET A 1 2.97 13.43 2.58
C MET A 1 1.74 13.56 3.48
N THR A 2 1.31 14.78 3.81
CA THR A 2 0.16 15.09 4.70
C THR A 2 -1.09 14.23 4.49
N LEU A 3 -1.55 14.00 3.25
CA LEU A 3 -2.76 13.21 3.02
C LEU A 3 -2.63 11.72 3.43
N ALA A 4 -1.44 11.13 3.32
CA ALA A 4 -1.23 9.76 3.79
C ALA A 4 -1.26 9.71 5.33
N GLU A 5 -0.62 10.69 5.97
CA GLU A 5 -0.57 10.84 7.42
C GLU A 5 -1.97 11.07 8.01
N GLU A 6 -2.80 11.89 7.35
CA GLU A 6 -4.20 12.12 7.73
C GLU A 6 -5.02 10.82 7.69
N VAL A 7 -4.77 9.94 6.72
CA VAL A 7 -5.44 8.63 6.62
C VAL A 7 -5.04 7.74 7.79
N LEU A 8 -3.74 7.66 8.10
CA LEU A 8 -3.23 6.88 9.23
C LEU A 8 -3.84 7.39 10.56
N ALA A 9 -3.82 8.71 10.77
CA ALA A 9 -4.42 9.33 11.96
C ALA A 9 -5.92 9.06 12.06
N GLY A 10 -6.67 9.20 10.96
CA GLY A 10 -8.11 8.93 10.91
C GLY A 10 -8.47 7.46 11.13
N ARG A 11 -7.50 6.54 10.98
CA ARG A 11 -7.64 5.10 11.24
C ARG A 11 -7.13 4.67 12.61
N GLY A 12 -6.69 5.62 13.44
CA GLY A 12 -6.28 5.37 14.82
C GLY A 12 -4.80 5.06 15.00
N ALA A 13 -3.95 5.32 14.00
CA ALA A 13 -2.51 5.22 14.17
C ALA A 13 -2.04 6.15 15.30
N ARG A 14 -1.29 5.59 16.27
CA ARG A 14 -0.82 6.33 17.45
C ARG A 14 0.18 7.43 17.07
N GLN A 15 1.04 7.13 16.10
CA GLN A 15 1.94 8.07 15.44
C GLN A 15 1.68 7.90 13.95
N ALA A 16 1.27 8.97 13.27
CA ALA A 16 0.81 8.92 11.89
C ALA A 16 1.78 9.62 10.92
N VAL A 17 2.98 9.93 11.38
CA VAL A 17 3.98 10.72 10.64
C VAL A 17 4.98 9.78 10.00
N PHE A 18 5.26 9.98 8.72
CA PHE A 18 6.31 9.23 8.02
C PHE A 18 7.69 9.76 8.38
N GLU A 19 8.63 8.87 8.62
CA GLU A 19 10.04 9.23 8.78
C GLU A 19 10.70 9.32 7.41
N VAL A 20 11.06 10.54 6.99
CA VAL A 20 11.64 10.78 5.65
C VAL A 20 13.13 11.00 5.74
N ARG A 21 13.86 10.31 4.85
CA ARG A 21 15.30 10.43 4.67
C ARG A 21 15.66 10.56 3.20
N GLU A 22 16.68 11.36 2.92
CA GLU A 22 17.36 11.31 1.62
C GLU A 22 18.16 10.00 1.55
N VAL A 23 18.17 9.35 0.38
CA VAL A 23 18.87 8.08 0.18
C VAL A 23 20.11 8.31 -0.68
N ASP A 24 19.93 8.63 -1.96
CA ASP A 24 21.02 8.87 -2.92
C ASP A 24 20.54 9.81 -4.03
N HIS A 25 21.43 10.68 -4.52
CA HIS A 25 21.21 11.49 -5.73
C HIS A 25 19.88 12.28 -5.77
N GLY A 26 19.42 12.81 -4.63
CA GLY A 26 18.16 13.54 -4.54
C GLY A 26 16.91 12.67 -4.40
N SER A 27 17.06 11.34 -4.48
CA SER A 27 15.99 10.39 -4.14
C SER A 27 15.75 10.34 -2.64
N TRP A 28 14.52 10.07 -2.28
CA TRP A 28 14.08 10.03 -0.89
C TRP A 28 13.29 8.77 -0.61
N PHE A 29 13.29 8.41 0.67
CA PHE A 29 12.51 7.32 1.20
C PHE A 29 11.80 7.77 2.46
N GLY A 30 10.50 7.52 2.52
CA GLY A 30 9.67 7.75 3.68
C GLY A 30 9.05 6.43 4.12
N ASP A 31 9.23 6.05 5.38
CA ASP A 31 8.57 4.88 5.95
C ASP A 31 7.69 5.21 7.15
N TRP A 32 6.74 4.32 7.37
CA TRP A 32 5.86 4.30 8.51
C TRP A 32 5.57 2.85 8.87
N ASP A 33 5.64 2.51 10.15
CA ASP A 33 5.17 1.24 10.68
C ASP A 33 4.26 1.48 11.89
N GLY A 34 3.28 0.59 12.06
CA GLY A 34 2.43 0.60 13.24
C GLY A 34 1.15 -0.19 13.09
N GLU A 35 0.37 -0.18 14.17
CA GLU A 35 -0.88 -0.94 14.23
C GLU A 35 -2.04 -0.19 13.54
N LEU A 36 -2.69 -0.86 12.59
CA LEU A 36 -3.90 -0.43 11.90
C LEU A 36 -4.89 -1.58 11.76
N ALA A 37 -6.14 -1.35 12.14
CA ALA A 37 -7.23 -2.32 12.02
C ALA A 37 -6.87 -3.71 12.60
N GLY A 38 -6.13 -3.74 13.71
CA GLY A 38 -5.68 -4.98 14.37
C GLY A 38 -4.59 -5.75 13.61
N SER A 39 -3.88 -5.09 12.69
CA SER A 39 -2.70 -5.61 11.99
C SER A 39 -1.52 -4.69 12.24
N ASP A 40 -0.32 -5.26 12.40
CA ASP A 40 0.91 -4.49 12.21
C ASP A 40 1.10 -4.26 10.71
N VAL A 41 1.33 -3.02 10.30
CA VAL A 41 1.37 -2.59 8.90
C VAL A 41 2.61 -1.76 8.66
N TYR A 42 3.34 -2.08 7.61
CA TYR A 42 4.45 -1.29 7.11
C TYR A 42 4.07 -0.58 5.81
N ILE A 43 4.43 0.70 5.70
CA ILE A 43 4.27 1.50 4.48
C ILE A 43 5.60 2.18 4.16
N GLY A 44 6.12 1.93 2.96
CA GLY A 44 7.28 2.63 2.41
C GLY A 44 6.90 3.45 1.19
N LEU A 45 7.47 4.64 1.05
CA LEU A 45 7.28 5.55 -0.07
C LEU A 45 8.66 5.89 -0.64
N MET A 46 8.83 5.77 -1.95
CA MET A 46 10.10 6.08 -2.62
C MET A 46 9.86 6.97 -3.83
N GLY A 47 10.54 8.11 -3.87
CA GLY A 47 10.52 9.06 -5.00
C GLY A 47 11.92 9.35 -5.50
N GLY A 48 12.03 9.63 -6.81
CA GLY A 48 13.32 9.92 -7.46
C GLY A 48 13.89 11.30 -7.09
N GLU A 49 13.03 12.27 -6.83
CA GLU A 49 13.34 13.65 -6.42
C GLU A 49 12.31 14.11 -5.37
N SER A 50 12.61 15.17 -4.60
CA SER A 50 11.75 15.65 -3.51
C SER A 50 10.35 16.11 -3.94
N ASP A 51 10.18 16.51 -5.20
CA ASP A 51 8.94 16.96 -5.83
C ASP A 51 8.42 15.98 -6.89
N ALA A 52 8.89 14.72 -6.86
CA ALA A 52 8.49 13.69 -7.81
C ALA A 52 6.97 13.58 -7.96
N GLU A 53 6.48 13.64 -9.20
CA GLU A 53 5.06 13.53 -9.53
C GLU A 53 4.48 12.14 -9.22
N SER A 54 5.34 11.12 -9.15
CA SER A 54 4.97 9.76 -8.81
C SER A 54 6.00 9.09 -7.89
N VAL A 55 5.52 8.12 -7.12
CA VAL A 55 6.29 7.37 -6.13
C VAL A 55 6.01 5.87 -6.27
N ARG A 56 6.95 5.05 -5.81
CA ARG A 56 6.68 3.65 -5.48
C ARG A 56 6.10 3.60 -4.06
N VAL A 57 5.03 2.81 -3.89
CA VAL A 57 4.41 2.55 -2.59
C VAL A 57 4.60 1.08 -2.23
N LEU A 58 5.31 0.83 -1.15
CA LEU A 58 5.41 -0.46 -0.48
C LEU A 58 4.35 -0.48 0.62
N LEU A 59 3.51 -1.50 0.64
CA LEU A 59 2.51 -1.75 1.69
C LEU A 59 2.64 -3.20 2.09
N ASP A 60 3.28 -3.48 3.22
CA ASP A 60 3.76 -4.82 3.58
C ASP A 60 4.50 -5.47 2.37
N ASP A 61 4.01 -6.61 1.88
CA ASP A 61 4.55 -7.32 0.72
C ASP A 61 4.04 -6.80 -0.64
N TRP A 62 3.19 -5.77 -0.65
CA TRP A 62 2.60 -5.21 -1.86
C TRP A 62 3.42 -4.04 -2.37
N THR A 63 3.83 -4.09 -3.63
CA THR A 63 4.52 -2.96 -4.27
C THR A 63 3.67 -2.40 -5.41
N PHE A 64 3.23 -1.15 -5.24
CA PHE A 64 2.60 -0.36 -6.30
C PHE A 64 3.66 0.53 -6.95
N GLU A 65 3.80 0.41 -8.26
CA GLU A 65 4.72 1.23 -9.05
C GLU A 65 4.00 2.46 -9.60
N GLN A 66 4.74 3.58 -9.70
CA GLN A 66 4.29 4.81 -10.36
C GLN A 66 2.93 5.34 -9.86
N VAL A 67 2.72 5.32 -8.54
CA VAL A 67 1.56 5.94 -7.90
C VAL A 67 1.75 7.45 -7.95
N ALA A 68 0.78 8.20 -8.46
CA ALA A 68 0.88 9.66 -8.42
C ALA A 68 1.02 10.12 -6.96
N ALA A 69 1.93 11.05 -6.68
CA ALA A 69 2.20 11.47 -5.29
C ALA A 69 0.95 12.01 -4.58
N ALA A 70 0.04 12.65 -5.35
CA ALA A 70 -1.26 13.12 -4.88
C ALA A 70 -2.25 11.97 -4.56
N ASP A 71 -2.09 10.81 -5.19
CA ASP A 71 -2.99 9.66 -5.06
C ASP A 71 -2.61 8.72 -3.91
N VAL A 72 -1.45 8.90 -3.25
CA VAL A 72 -0.99 8.03 -2.15
C VAL A 72 -2.01 7.95 -1.01
N GLY A 73 -2.45 9.10 -0.48
CA GLY A 73 -3.47 9.14 0.59
C GLY A 73 -4.80 8.50 0.17
N PRO A 74 -5.39 8.90 -0.97
CA PRO A 74 -6.58 8.25 -1.52
C PRO A 74 -6.42 6.74 -1.76
N LEU A 75 -5.26 6.28 -2.24
CA LEU A 75 -4.96 4.86 -2.44
C LEU A 75 -5.00 4.10 -1.11
N LEU A 76 -4.29 4.59 -0.10
CA LEU A 76 -4.30 4.00 1.25
C LEU A 76 -5.71 4.01 1.86
N THR A 77 -6.47 5.08 1.63
CA THR A 77 -7.87 5.17 2.08
C THR A 77 -8.70 4.02 1.53
N ARG A 78 -8.62 3.76 0.21
CA ARG A 78 -9.37 2.68 -0.45
C ARG A 78 -8.96 1.31 0.08
N VAL A 79 -7.66 1.10 0.31
CA VAL A 79 -7.16 -0.17 0.84
C VAL A 79 -7.68 -0.39 2.26
N PHE A 80 -7.50 0.56 3.17
CA PHE A 80 -7.92 0.37 4.57
C PHE A 80 -9.42 0.58 4.80
N SER A 81 -10.19 1.06 3.82
CA SER A 81 -11.67 1.13 3.89
C SER A 81 -12.37 -0.13 3.38
N GLY A 82 -11.64 -1.10 2.82
CA GLY A 82 -12.26 -2.26 2.19
C GLY A 82 -12.73 -2.04 0.75
N GLU A 83 -12.41 -0.89 0.15
CA GLU A 83 -12.83 -0.53 -1.21
C GLU A 83 -11.84 -0.95 -2.30
N ALA A 84 -10.66 -1.44 -1.91
CA ALA A 84 -9.75 -2.13 -2.81
C ALA A 84 -10.24 -3.57 -3.06
N THR A 85 -9.83 -4.15 -4.19
CA THR A 85 -10.15 -5.53 -4.55
C THR A 85 -8.92 -6.41 -4.41
N LEU A 86 -9.01 -7.47 -3.62
CA LEU A 86 -7.98 -8.50 -3.54
C LEU A 86 -8.41 -9.75 -4.32
N ARG A 87 -7.78 -10.02 -5.47
CA ARG A 87 -8.06 -11.18 -6.30
C ARG A 87 -7.02 -12.27 -6.13
N LYS A 88 -7.48 -13.49 -5.87
CA LYS A 88 -6.63 -14.68 -5.87
C LYS A 88 -6.64 -15.31 -7.26
N ARG A 89 -5.46 -15.48 -7.85
CA ARG A 89 -5.27 -16.17 -9.13
C ARG A 89 -4.52 -17.47 -8.88
N THR A 90 -5.06 -18.56 -9.40
CA THR A 90 -4.41 -19.87 -9.42
C THR A 90 -4.10 -20.21 -10.86
N SER A 91 -2.84 -20.58 -11.14
CA SER A 91 -2.45 -21.06 -12.46
C SER A 91 -2.49 -22.59 -12.51
N LEU A 92 -2.60 -23.13 -13.73
CA LEU A 92 -2.29 -24.53 -14.00
C LEU A 92 -0.80 -24.70 -13.65
N PHE A 93 -0.44 -25.63 -12.75
CA PHE A 93 0.89 -25.84 -12.14
C PHE A 93 1.15 -25.23 -10.74
N PHE A 94 0.11 -25.00 -9.93
CA PHE A 94 0.20 -24.68 -8.49
C PHE A 94 0.85 -23.35 -8.11
N SER A 95 1.16 -22.45 -9.08
CA SER A 95 1.50 -21.08 -8.69
C SER A 95 0.21 -20.33 -8.32
N CYS A 96 0.17 -19.82 -7.10
CA CYS A 96 -0.84 -18.89 -6.65
C CYS A 96 -0.24 -17.49 -6.70
N SER A 97 -1.01 -16.52 -7.18
CA SER A 97 -0.65 -15.11 -7.05
C SER A 97 -1.84 -14.34 -6.52
N HIS A 98 -1.57 -13.33 -5.72
CA HIS A 98 -2.58 -12.38 -5.29
C HIS A 98 -2.37 -11.06 -6.04
N LEU A 99 -3.47 -10.45 -6.46
CA LEU A 99 -3.49 -9.15 -7.11
C LEU A 99 -4.35 -8.21 -6.28
N LEU A 100 -3.74 -7.14 -5.78
CA LEU A 100 -4.41 -6.07 -5.08
C LEU A 100 -4.65 -4.93 -6.07
N GLU A 101 -5.91 -4.57 -6.30
CA GLU A 101 -6.31 -3.52 -7.24
C GLU A 101 -7.07 -2.42 -6.49
N ALA A 102 -6.74 -1.15 -6.76
CA ALA A 102 -7.45 0.00 -6.22
C ALA A 102 -7.64 1.06 -7.29
N ARG A 103 -8.79 1.73 -7.28
CA ARG A 103 -9.08 2.86 -8.18
C ARG A 103 -9.17 4.16 -7.40
N VAL A 104 -8.42 5.15 -7.87
CA VAL A 104 -8.42 6.52 -7.35
C VAL A 104 -8.82 7.45 -8.50
N GLY A 105 -10.05 7.98 -8.45
CA GLY A 105 -10.60 8.74 -9.58
C GLY A 105 -10.63 7.92 -10.87
N SER A 106 -9.95 8.40 -11.91
CA SER A 106 -9.76 7.68 -13.18
C SER A 106 -8.52 6.78 -13.21
N SER A 107 -7.64 6.87 -12.21
CA SER A 107 -6.43 6.07 -12.10
C SER A 107 -6.73 4.68 -11.54
N ALA A 108 -6.08 3.66 -12.09
CA ALA A 108 -6.12 2.29 -11.57
C ALA A 108 -4.71 1.86 -11.19
N TYR A 109 -4.56 1.43 -9.93
CA TYR A 109 -3.31 0.95 -9.38
C TYR A 109 -3.44 -0.53 -9.04
N SER A 110 -2.37 -1.27 -9.29
CA SER A 110 -2.32 -2.69 -8.95
C SER A 110 -0.95 -3.10 -8.43
N ALA A 111 -0.95 -3.94 -7.41
CA ALA A 111 0.23 -4.61 -6.90
C ALA A 111 0.00 -6.12 -6.97
N GLY A 112 0.98 -6.86 -7.47
CA GLY A 112 0.94 -8.32 -7.50
C GLY A 112 1.96 -8.89 -6.52
N ARG A 113 1.62 -9.99 -5.85
CA ARG A 113 2.59 -10.79 -5.10
C ARG A 113 2.41 -12.27 -5.41
N ASP A 114 3.52 -13.00 -5.38
CA ASP A 114 3.49 -14.45 -5.34
C ASP A 114 2.88 -14.89 -4.01
N ALA A 115 2.00 -15.89 -4.07
CA ALA A 115 1.34 -16.43 -2.90
C ALA A 115 1.56 -17.95 -2.85
N ARG A 116 1.70 -18.48 -1.65
CA ARG A 116 1.65 -19.91 -1.39
C ARG A 116 0.28 -20.28 -0.83
N PRO A 117 -0.20 -21.52 -1.04
CA PRO A 117 -1.49 -21.96 -0.51
C PRO A 117 -1.66 -21.78 1.00
N GLN A 118 -0.55 -21.82 1.75
CA GLN A 118 -0.50 -21.65 3.20
C GLN A 118 -0.35 -20.21 3.69
N ASP A 119 -0.22 -19.23 2.79
CA ASP A 119 -0.02 -17.84 3.20
C ASP A 119 -1.34 -17.30 3.77
N GLU A 120 -1.32 -17.03 5.07
CA GLU A 120 -2.45 -16.39 5.74
C GLU A 120 -2.52 -14.92 5.37
N LEU A 121 -3.70 -14.47 4.99
CA LEU A 121 -3.95 -13.04 4.78
C LEU A 121 -3.86 -12.30 6.12
N ALA A 122 -3.22 -11.13 6.13
CA ALA A 122 -3.27 -10.22 7.26
C ALA A 122 -4.72 -9.80 7.54
N PRO A 123 -5.08 -9.39 8.77
CA PRO A 123 -6.45 -8.99 9.08
C PRO A 123 -7.01 -7.91 8.13
N TRP A 124 -6.20 -6.92 7.74
CA TRP A 124 -6.61 -5.90 6.77
C TRP A 124 -6.85 -6.48 5.35
N GLU A 125 -6.03 -7.44 4.92
CA GLU A 125 -6.20 -8.11 3.62
C GLU A 125 -7.46 -8.98 3.59
N ARG A 126 -7.79 -9.64 4.70
CA ARG A 126 -9.03 -10.43 4.80
C ARG A 126 -10.27 -9.57 4.60
N ALA A 127 -10.26 -8.34 5.10
CA ALA A 127 -11.36 -7.40 4.90
C ALA A 127 -11.62 -7.12 3.41
N LEU A 128 -10.60 -7.22 2.55
CA LEU A 128 -10.72 -7.04 1.09
C LEU A 128 -11.30 -8.25 0.35
N THR A 129 -11.38 -9.41 0.99
CA THR A 129 -11.92 -10.64 0.38
C THR A 129 -13.40 -10.87 0.68
N ALA A 130 -13.97 -10.11 1.61
CA ALA A 130 -15.36 -10.23 2.04
C ALA A 130 -16.33 -9.35 1.23
N GLY A 131 -15.83 -8.59 0.24
CA GLY A 131 -16.58 -7.67 -0.61
C GLY A 131 -16.98 -8.24 -1.97
#